data_AF-A0A2G9RN41-F1
#
_entry.id   AF-A0A2G9RN41-F1
#
_cell.length_a   1.000
_cell.length_b   1.000
_cell.length_c   1.000
_cell.angle_alpha   90.00
_cell.angle_beta   90.00
_cell.angle_gamma   90.00
#
_symmetry.space_group_name_H-M   'P 1'
#
loop_
_entity.id
_entity.type
_entity.pdbx_description
1 polymer ?
#
loop_
_entity_poly.entity_id
_entity_poly.type
_entity_poly.pdbx_seq_one_letter_code
_entity_poly.pdbx_strand_id
1 'polypeptide(L)'
;QCCSDVMEVAKEARKRNLGPLHPSFNLVKILKDGLYRNLPENAHELASGKLCVSLTRVSDGENVLVSEFSSKEELIQALICSAFVPVYCGIIPPTFRGVRYVDGGISNNLPEYELKNTITISPFSGESDICPRDNSTNFHELRVTNTSIQFSLGNLYRLTRALFPPEPK
;
A
#
# COMPACT_ATOMS: atom_id res chain seq x y z
N GLN A 1 -4.99 -2.34 -18.83
CA GLN A 1 -4.68 -0.93 -18.56
C GLN A 1 -3.91 -0.75 -17.25
N CYS A 2 -4.50 -1.04 -16.07
CA CYS A 2 -3.84 -0.88 -14.75
C CYS A 2 -2.43 -1.51 -14.62
N CYS A 3 -2.20 -2.73 -15.14
CA CYS A 3 -0.87 -3.35 -15.15
C CYS A 3 0.18 -2.53 -15.92
N SER A 4 -0.22 -1.81 -16.98
CA SER A 4 0.67 -0.92 -17.73
C SER A 4 1.05 0.32 -16.92
N ASP A 5 0.13 0.88 -16.12
CA ASP A 5 0.43 2.03 -15.26
C ASP A 5 1.34 1.62 -14.09
N VAL A 6 1.14 0.43 -13.50
CA VAL A 6 2.06 -0.14 -12.49
C VAL A 6 3.46 -0.36 -13.08
N MET A 7 3.52 -0.87 -14.31
CA MET A 7 4.77 -1.01 -15.05
C MET A 7 5.42 0.34 -15.38
N GLU A 8 4.64 1.38 -15.65
CA GLU A 8 5.11 2.76 -15.87
C GLU A 8 5.68 3.36 -14.57
N VAL A 9 5.00 3.20 -13.44
CA VAL A 9 5.52 3.55 -12.10
C VAL A 9 6.86 2.86 -11.86
N ALA A 10 6.95 1.56 -12.10
CA ALA A 10 8.18 0.79 -11.92
C ALA A 10 9.29 1.21 -12.91
N LYS A 11 8.95 1.59 -14.15
CA LYS A 11 9.92 2.13 -15.13
C LYS A 11 10.43 3.51 -14.73
N GLU A 12 9.56 4.41 -14.31
CA GLU A 12 9.94 5.76 -13.86
C GLU A 12 10.76 5.71 -12.56
N ALA A 13 10.45 4.80 -11.64
CA ALA A 13 11.23 4.57 -10.41
C ALA A 13 12.67 4.13 -10.71
N ARG A 14 12.88 3.43 -11.83
CA ARG A 14 14.18 2.85 -12.24
C ARG A 14 15.00 3.73 -13.18
N LYS A 15 14.41 4.73 -13.85
CA LYS A 15 15.11 5.56 -14.86
C LYS A 15 16.23 6.48 -14.31
N ARG A 16 16.43 6.57 -12.99
CA ARG A 16 17.28 7.63 -12.40
C ARG A 16 18.25 7.04 -11.36
N ASN A 17 19.48 7.55 -11.34
CA ASN A 17 20.64 6.98 -10.60
C ASN A 17 20.48 6.87 -9.06
N LEU A 18 19.41 7.41 -8.46
CA LEU A 18 19.07 7.26 -7.04
C LEU A 18 17.79 6.43 -6.81
N GLY A 19 17.25 5.83 -7.87
CA GLY A 19 16.01 5.06 -7.85
C GLY A 19 14.84 5.87 -7.25
N PRO A 20 14.06 5.27 -6.33
CA PRO A 20 12.92 5.94 -5.69
C PRO A 20 13.30 7.10 -4.76
N LEU A 21 14.57 7.26 -4.41
CA LEU A 21 15.08 8.37 -3.57
C LEU A 21 15.46 9.62 -4.38
N HIS A 22 15.28 9.58 -5.71
CA HIS A 22 15.57 10.74 -6.55
C HIS A 22 14.58 11.88 -6.28
N PRO A 23 15.02 13.12 -5.99
CA PRO A 23 14.16 14.23 -5.55
C PRO A 23 13.09 14.68 -6.56
N SER A 24 13.18 14.22 -7.82
CA SER A 24 12.17 14.47 -8.86
C SER A 24 11.28 13.26 -9.18
N PHE A 25 11.45 12.13 -8.47
CA PHE A 25 10.56 10.97 -8.58
C PHE A 25 9.43 11.14 -7.58
N ASN A 26 8.29 11.66 -8.05
CA ASN A 26 7.13 11.86 -7.21
C ASN A 26 6.17 10.68 -7.39
N LEU A 27 6.40 9.60 -6.64
CA LEU A 27 5.57 8.40 -6.66
C LEU A 27 4.09 8.75 -6.42
N VAL A 28 3.84 9.70 -5.52
CA VAL A 28 2.50 10.20 -5.20
C VAL A 28 1.84 10.81 -6.42
N LYS A 29 2.57 11.60 -7.22
CA LYS A 29 2.03 12.20 -8.45
C LYS A 29 1.68 11.13 -9.48
N ILE A 30 2.58 10.18 -9.74
CA ILE A 30 2.34 9.13 -10.74
C ILE A 30 1.14 8.27 -10.33
N LEU A 31 1.08 7.88 -9.05
CA LEU A 31 -0.05 7.12 -8.51
C LEU A 31 -1.35 7.92 -8.62
N LYS A 32 -1.34 9.20 -8.26
CA LYS A 32 -2.50 10.09 -8.36
C LYS A 32 -2.97 10.19 -9.81
N ASP A 33 -2.08 10.51 -10.75
CA ASP A 33 -2.42 10.64 -12.17
C ASP A 33 -2.98 9.32 -12.75
N GLY A 34 -2.40 8.19 -12.35
CA GLY A 34 -2.89 6.85 -12.72
C GLY A 34 -4.29 6.56 -12.16
N LEU A 35 -4.55 6.91 -10.90
CA LEU A 35 -5.87 6.74 -10.29
C LEU A 35 -6.93 7.63 -10.96
N TYR A 36 -6.63 8.90 -11.22
CA TYR A 36 -7.57 9.79 -11.93
C TYR A 36 -7.92 9.29 -13.32
N ARG A 37 -6.93 8.75 -14.05
CA ARG A 37 -7.08 8.22 -15.40
C ARG A 37 -7.92 6.95 -15.47
N ASN A 38 -7.75 6.04 -14.48
CA ASN A 38 -8.34 4.71 -14.54
C ASN A 38 -9.65 4.56 -13.77
N LEU A 39 -9.90 5.38 -12.74
CA LEU A 39 -11.14 5.32 -11.97
C LEU A 39 -12.27 6.06 -12.72
N PRO A 40 -13.48 5.48 -12.78
CA PRO A 40 -14.65 6.19 -13.31
C PRO A 40 -15.01 7.40 -12.44
N GLU A 41 -15.75 8.35 -12.97
CA GLU A 41 -16.15 9.57 -12.24
C GLU A 41 -16.97 9.27 -10.97
N ASN A 42 -17.82 8.25 -11.01
CA ASN A 42 -18.61 7.79 -9.85
C ASN A 42 -17.90 6.73 -8.99
N ALA A 43 -16.57 6.59 -9.08
CA ALA A 43 -15.83 5.57 -8.32
C ALA A 43 -16.06 5.63 -6.81
N HIS A 44 -16.25 6.83 -6.26
CA HIS A 44 -16.54 7.05 -4.85
C HIS A 44 -17.88 6.42 -4.44
N GLU A 45 -18.94 6.59 -5.23
CA GLU A 45 -20.25 5.96 -5.01
C GLU A 45 -20.16 4.43 -5.08
N LEU A 46 -19.37 3.91 -6.04
CA LEU A 46 -19.21 2.47 -6.22
C LEU A 46 -18.42 1.82 -5.09
N ALA A 47 -17.46 2.55 -4.52
CA ALA A 47 -16.56 2.08 -3.47
C ALA A 47 -17.14 2.26 -2.06
N SER A 48 -17.97 3.27 -1.83
CA SER A 48 -18.52 3.53 -0.49
C SER A 48 -19.34 2.37 0.07
N GLY A 49 -19.14 2.08 1.35
CA GLY A 49 -19.69 0.91 2.04
C GLY A 49 -19.14 -0.46 1.59
N LYS A 50 -18.25 -0.51 0.58
CA LYS A 50 -17.68 -1.77 0.04
C LYS A 50 -16.16 -1.85 0.14
N LEU A 51 -15.48 -0.70 0.09
CA LEU A 51 -14.04 -0.57 0.24
C LEU A 51 -13.73 0.07 1.60
N CYS A 52 -12.92 -0.60 2.41
CA CYS A 52 -12.33 -0.02 3.61
C CYS A 52 -10.85 0.28 3.37
N VAL A 53 -10.45 1.52 3.56
CA VAL A 53 -9.06 1.98 3.39
C VAL A 53 -8.44 2.22 4.77
N SER A 54 -7.34 1.51 5.05
CA SER A 54 -6.56 1.67 6.27
C SER A 54 -5.60 2.85 6.15
N LEU A 55 -5.62 3.74 7.13
CA LEU A 55 -4.74 4.91 7.23
C LEU A 55 -4.08 4.95 8.61
N THR A 56 -2.84 5.40 8.69
CA THR A 56 -2.17 5.67 9.97
C THR A 56 -2.10 7.18 10.19
N ARG A 57 -2.72 7.67 11.26
CA ARG A 57 -2.75 9.10 11.58
C ARG A 57 -1.42 9.54 12.18
N VAL A 58 -0.85 10.63 11.65
CA VAL A 58 0.51 11.05 12.01
C VAL A 58 0.60 11.60 13.43
N SER A 59 -0.47 12.23 13.95
CA SER A 59 -0.43 12.92 15.25
C SER A 59 -0.30 11.98 16.44
N ASP A 60 -0.89 10.79 16.36
CA ASP A 60 -1.03 9.83 17.46
C ASP A 60 -0.64 8.40 17.06
N GLY A 61 -0.38 8.13 15.78
CA GLY A 61 -0.05 6.79 15.27
C GLY A 61 -1.26 5.86 15.16
N GLU A 62 -2.47 6.35 15.45
CA GLU A 62 -3.68 5.54 15.49
C GLU A 62 -4.16 5.15 14.10
N ASN A 63 -4.76 3.97 14.01
CA ASN A 63 -5.36 3.49 12.77
C ASN A 63 -6.75 4.11 12.55
N VAL A 64 -7.03 4.50 11.32
CA VAL A 64 -8.34 4.97 10.88
C VAL A 64 -8.76 4.17 9.65
N LEU A 65 -9.93 3.54 9.74
CA LEU A 65 -10.58 2.90 8.60
C LEU A 65 -11.58 3.87 7.98
N VAL A 66 -11.43 4.10 6.67
CA VAL A 66 -12.33 4.96 5.90
C VAL A 66 -13.09 4.10 4.90
N SER A 67 -14.42 4.12 4.97
CA SER A 67 -15.29 3.40 4.03
C SER A 67 -16.24 4.30 3.23
N GLU A 68 -16.35 5.57 3.60
CA GLU A 68 -17.29 6.52 2.99
C GLU A 68 -16.54 7.66 2.30
N PHE A 69 -16.92 7.93 1.04
CA PHE A 69 -16.27 8.87 0.14
C PHE A 69 -17.33 9.75 -0.52
N SER A 70 -17.20 11.07 -0.39
CA SER A 70 -18.14 12.05 -0.95
C SER A 70 -17.80 12.48 -2.39
N SER A 71 -16.59 12.20 -2.87
CA SER A 71 -16.17 12.49 -4.25
C SER A 71 -15.04 11.57 -4.73
N LYS A 72 -14.81 11.51 -6.04
CA LYS A 72 -13.69 10.76 -6.64
C LYS A 72 -12.34 11.26 -6.12
N GLU A 73 -12.21 12.57 -5.95
CA GLU A 73 -11.01 13.22 -5.40
C GLU A 73 -10.77 12.77 -3.96
N GLU A 74 -11.83 12.66 -3.15
CA GLU A 74 -11.72 12.20 -1.77
C GLU A 74 -11.29 10.72 -1.70
N LEU A 75 -11.88 9.85 -2.52
CA LEU A 75 -11.46 8.45 -2.63
C LEU A 75 -9.98 8.35 -3.03
N ILE A 76 -9.57 9.07 -4.07
CA ILE A 76 -8.17 9.08 -4.51
C ILE A 76 -7.26 9.60 -3.40
N GLN A 77 -7.67 10.65 -2.67
CA GLN A 77 -6.87 11.19 -1.58
C GLN A 77 -6.68 10.18 -0.44
N ALA A 78 -7.72 9.40 -0.09
CA ALA A 78 -7.59 8.32 0.87
C ALA A 78 -6.62 7.23 0.40
N LEU A 79 -6.72 6.80 -0.87
CA LEU A 79 -5.81 5.80 -1.45
C LEU A 79 -4.36 6.29 -1.47
N ILE A 80 -4.14 7.58 -1.78
CA ILE A 80 -2.81 8.19 -1.74
C ILE A 80 -2.24 8.21 -0.32
N CYS A 81 -3.03 8.56 0.69
CA CYS A 81 -2.61 8.49 2.08
C CYS A 81 -2.25 7.05 2.49
N SER A 82 -3.08 6.08 2.10
CA SER A 82 -2.89 4.66 2.43
C SER A 82 -1.65 4.04 1.79
N ALA A 83 -1.17 4.58 0.66
CA ALA A 83 0.03 4.13 -0.03
C ALA A 83 1.26 5.03 0.24
N PHE A 84 1.15 6.01 1.15
CA PHE A 84 2.25 6.93 1.44
C PHE A 84 3.20 6.32 2.49
N VAL A 85 4.21 5.59 2.01
CA VAL A 85 5.29 5.10 2.87
C VAL A 85 6.25 6.27 3.18
N PRO A 86 6.42 6.68 4.46
CA PRO A 86 7.31 7.77 4.84
C PRO A 86 8.74 7.54 4.35
N VAL A 87 9.45 8.62 4.02
CA VAL A 87 10.83 8.62 3.47
C VAL A 87 10.91 8.07 2.03
N TYR A 88 10.13 7.04 1.69
CA TYR A 88 10.07 6.47 0.35
C TYR A 88 9.25 7.33 -0.62
N CYS A 89 8.07 7.75 -0.20
CA CYS A 89 7.17 8.59 -1.01
C CYS A 89 7.44 10.09 -0.87
N GLY A 90 8.20 10.49 0.16
CA GLY A 90 8.52 11.88 0.49
C GLY A 90 8.60 12.14 2.00
N ILE A 91 8.88 13.39 2.37
CA ILE A 91 9.02 13.82 3.77
C ILE A 91 7.69 14.37 4.33
N ILE A 92 6.89 15.04 3.50
CA ILE A 92 5.65 15.69 3.93
C ILE A 92 4.47 14.77 3.60
N PRO A 93 3.78 14.21 4.61
CA PRO A 93 2.64 13.35 4.38
C PRO A 93 1.43 14.12 3.79
N PRO A 94 0.65 13.46 2.92
CA PRO A 94 -0.59 14.01 2.40
C PRO A 94 -1.64 14.20 3.50
N THR A 95 -2.64 15.03 3.21
CA THR A 95 -3.78 15.27 4.11
C THR A 95 -5.06 14.67 3.58
N PHE A 96 -5.83 14.04 4.46
CA PHE A 96 -7.19 13.59 4.20
C PHE A 96 -8.11 14.23 5.26
N ARG A 97 -9.18 14.90 4.82
CA ARG A 97 -10.09 15.67 5.71
C ARG A 97 -9.37 16.60 6.70
N GLY A 98 -8.32 17.27 6.23
CA GLY A 98 -7.51 18.23 7.03
C GLY A 98 -6.51 17.59 8.00
N VAL A 99 -6.42 16.27 8.07
CA VAL A 99 -5.50 15.54 8.97
C VAL A 99 -4.42 14.82 8.15
N ARG A 100 -3.19 14.75 8.67
CA ARG A 100 -2.06 14.07 7.99
C ARG A 100 -2.09 12.56 8.25
N TYR A 101 -1.94 11.80 7.18
CA TYR A 101 -1.92 10.34 7.21
C TYR A 101 -0.75 9.79 6.40
N VAL A 102 -0.32 8.60 6.79
CA VAL A 102 0.68 7.77 6.11
C VAL A 102 0.11 6.36 5.90
N ASP A 103 0.92 5.52 5.27
CA ASP A 103 0.58 4.15 4.90
C ASP A 103 -0.10 3.38 6.04
N GLY A 104 -1.29 2.85 5.77
CA GLY A 104 -2.11 2.17 6.77
C GLY A 104 -1.47 0.89 7.29
N GLY A 105 -0.56 0.29 6.53
CA GLY A 105 0.23 -0.85 6.92
C GLY A 105 1.22 -0.57 8.05
N ILE A 106 1.41 0.69 8.45
CA ILE A 106 2.25 1.05 9.60
C ILE A 106 1.51 0.82 10.93
N SER A 107 0.18 0.93 10.95
CA SER A 107 -0.62 0.66 12.15
C SER A 107 -1.44 -0.63 12.02
N ASN A 108 -1.98 -0.92 10.84
CA ASN A 108 -2.90 -2.03 10.61
C ASN A 108 -2.90 -2.42 9.12
N ASN A 109 -2.01 -3.34 8.78
CA ASN A 109 -1.82 -3.83 7.41
C ASN A 109 -2.82 -4.94 7.03
N LEU A 110 -3.42 -5.58 8.03
CA LEU A 110 -4.54 -6.50 7.83
C LEU A 110 -5.62 -6.11 8.84
N PRO A 111 -6.52 -5.18 8.49
CA PRO A 111 -7.68 -4.92 9.33
C PRO A 111 -8.48 -6.21 9.43
N GLU A 112 -8.33 -6.88 10.58
CA GLU A 112 -9.07 -8.10 10.88
C GLU A 112 -10.55 -7.77 10.85
N TYR A 113 -11.22 -8.23 9.79
CA TYR A 113 -12.65 -8.32 9.80
C TYR A 113 -12.97 -9.64 10.50
N GLU A 114 -13.60 -9.59 11.68
CA GLU A 114 -14.09 -10.75 12.44
C GLU A 114 -15.22 -11.54 11.71
N LEU A 115 -15.25 -11.51 10.38
CA LEU A 115 -16.15 -12.31 9.57
C LEU A 115 -15.45 -13.60 9.17
N LYS A 116 -16.08 -14.72 9.53
CA LYS A 116 -15.65 -16.10 9.22
C LYS A 116 -15.52 -16.42 7.72
N ASN A 117 -15.82 -15.48 6.83
CA ASN A 117 -15.84 -15.65 5.36
C ASN A 117 -14.90 -14.66 4.64
N THR A 118 -13.81 -14.25 5.28
CA THR A 118 -12.82 -13.33 4.68
C THR A 118 -11.71 -14.12 4.00
N ILE A 119 -11.40 -13.78 2.75
CA ILE A 119 -10.21 -14.30 2.05
C ILE A 119 -9.11 -13.25 2.16
N THR A 120 -7.97 -13.63 2.72
CA THR A 120 -6.79 -12.80 2.94
C THR A 120 -5.72 -13.07 1.88
N ILE A 121 -5.11 -12.02 1.36
CA ILE A 121 -4.08 -12.11 0.32
C ILE A 121 -2.84 -11.37 0.79
N SER A 122 -1.67 -12.02 0.72
CA SER A 122 -0.39 -11.42 1.11
C SER A 122 0.70 -11.70 0.08
N PRO A 123 1.54 -10.72 -0.26
CA PRO A 123 2.74 -10.95 -1.07
C PRO A 123 3.88 -11.63 -0.28
N PHE A 124 3.72 -11.82 1.04
CA PHE A 124 4.69 -12.43 1.93
C PHE A 124 4.22 -13.83 2.39
N SER A 125 5.17 -14.75 2.60
CA SER A 125 4.87 -16.07 3.19
C SER A 125 4.37 -15.88 4.62
N GLY A 126 3.26 -16.54 4.98
CA GLY A 126 2.59 -16.41 6.27
C GLY A 126 1.25 -17.15 6.28
N GLU A 127 0.34 -16.71 7.15
CA GLU A 127 -0.96 -17.36 7.39
C GLU A 127 -2.12 -16.83 6.52
N SER A 128 -1.83 -16.05 5.47
CA SER A 128 -2.89 -15.58 4.56
C SER A 128 -3.38 -16.69 3.64
N ASP A 129 -4.69 -16.72 3.33
CA ASP A 129 -5.33 -17.72 2.48
C ASP A 129 -4.64 -17.87 1.12
N ILE A 130 -4.19 -16.75 0.56
CA ILE A 130 -3.40 -16.69 -0.67
C ILE A 130 -2.07 -15.98 -0.39
N CYS A 131 -0.99 -16.74 -0.29
CA CYS A 131 0.37 -16.22 -0.17
C CYS A 131 1.42 -17.17 -0.80
N PRO A 132 2.65 -16.69 -1.10
CA PRO A 132 3.67 -17.57 -1.67
C PRO A 132 4.27 -18.45 -0.57
N ARG A 133 4.34 -19.76 -0.84
CA ARG A 133 4.84 -20.79 0.09
C ARG A 133 6.38 -20.81 0.12
N ASP A 134 6.97 -20.65 1.30
CA ASP A 134 8.39 -20.92 1.53
C ASP A 134 8.59 -22.34 2.09
N ASN A 135 9.66 -23.03 1.67
CA ASN A 135 10.03 -24.37 2.13
C ASN A 135 10.83 -24.37 3.46
N SER A 136 10.94 -23.23 4.14
CA SER A 136 11.76 -23.09 5.35
C SER A 136 11.00 -23.45 6.62
N THR A 137 11.52 -24.40 7.40
CA THR A 137 11.01 -24.85 8.70
C THR A 137 11.29 -23.85 9.85
N ASN A 138 11.17 -22.55 9.61
CA ASN A 138 11.48 -21.53 10.62
C ASN A 138 10.23 -21.19 11.45
N PHE A 139 10.28 -21.53 12.75
CA PHE A 139 9.21 -21.42 13.74
C PHE A 139 9.12 -20.04 14.44
N HIS A 140 9.53 -18.96 13.78
CA HIS A 140 9.46 -17.62 14.36
C HIS A 140 8.66 -16.69 13.45
N GLU A 141 7.41 -16.46 13.86
CA GLU A 141 6.43 -15.61 13.22
C GLU A 141 6.50 -14.20 13.81
N LEU A 142 6.56 -13.18 12.96
CA LEU A 142 6.48 -11.79 13.40
C LEU A 142 5.14 -11.22 12.94
N ARG A 143 4.25 -10.95 13.89
CA ARG A 143 2.99 -10.26 13.64
C ARG A 143 3.27 -8.75 13.62
N VAL A 144 3.51 -8.21 12.43
CA VAL A 144 3.70 -6.76 12.23
C VAL A 144 2.35 -6.19 11.84
N THR A 145 1.77 -5.30 12.65
CA THR A 145 0.58 -4.51 12.28
C THR A 145 -0.60 -5.36 11.81
N ASN A 146 -0.92 -6.42 12.58
CA ASN A 146 -1.93 -7.46 12.27
C ASN A 146 -1.67 -8.32 11.03
N THR A 147 -0.56 -8.17 10.31
CA THR A 147 -0.12 -9.14 9.29
C THR A 147 0.88 -10.14 9.89
N SER A 148 0.59 -11.42 9.72
CA SER A 148 1.55 -12.49 9.97
C SER A 148 2.59 -12.52 8.84
N ILE A 149 3.84 -12.15 9.15
CA ILE A 149 4.96 -12.31 8.23
C ILE A 149 5.92 -13.32 8.85
N GLN A 150 6.15 -14.44 8.16
CA GLN A 150 7.18 -15.38 8.58
C GLN A 150 8.57 -14.74 8.49
N PHE A 151 9.40 -14.88 9.52
CA PHE A 151 10.78 -14.41 9.45
C PHE A 151 11.62 -15.37 8.59
N SER A 152 11.59 -15.16 7.28
CA SER A 152 12.36 -15.91 6.30
C SER A 152 13.26 -14.99 5.47
N LEU A 153 14.42 -15.50 5.05
CA LEU A 153 15.28 -14.83 4.06
C LEU A 153 14.51 -14.55 2.76
N GLY A 154 13.51 -15.38 2.45
CA GLY A 154 12.59 -15.19 1.32
C GLY A 154 11.73 -13.93 1.49
N ASN A 155 11.14 -13.71 2.66
CA ASN A 155 10.35 -12.51 2.95
C ASN A 155 11.20 -11.25 3.02
N LEU A 156 12.43 -11.32 3.56
CA LEU A 156 13.37 -10.20 3.51
C LEU A 156 13.78 -9.86 2.07
N TYR A 157 14.00 -10.88 1.23
CA TYR A 157 14.26 -10.70 -0.20
C TYR A 157 13.04 -10.12 -0.95
N ARG A 158 11.81 -10.52 -0.60
CA ARG A 158 10.58 -9.95 -1.19
C ARG A 158 10.37 -8.51 -0.76
N LEU A 159 10.63 -8.17 0.50
CA LEU A 159 10.54 -6.80 1.01
C LEU A 159 11.55 -5.88 0.33
N THR A 160 12.79 -6.33 0.20
CA THR A 160 13.83 -5.57 -0.52
C THR A 160 13.46 -5.40 -2.00
N ARG A 161 12.88 -6.40 -2.66
CA ARG A 161 12.40 -6.26 -4.06
C ARG A 161 11.14 -5.42 -4.22
N ALA A 162 10.27 -5.35 -3.21
CA ALA A 162 9.11 -4.49 -3.21
C ALA A 162 9.52 -3.01 -3.13
N LEU A 163 10.52 -2.70 -2.29
CA LEU A 163 11.08 -1.36 -2.14
C LEU A 163 12.06 -0.99 -3.27
N PHE A 164 12.77 -1.98 -3.82
CA PHE A 164 13.75 -1.82 -4.88
C PHE A 164 13.48 -2.83 -6.00
N PRO A 165 12.56 -2.51 -6.93
CA PRO A 165 12.20 -3.43 -8.00
C PRO A 165 13.42 -3.72 -8.89
N PRO A 166 13.72 -5.00 -9.19
CA PRO A 166 14.89 -5.37 -9.99
C PRO A 166 14.76 -4.91 -11.45
N GLU A 167 15.87 -4.99 -12.17
CA GLU A 167 15.93 -4.72 -13.60
C GLU A 167 14.93 -5.60 -14.37
N PRO A 168 14.14 -5.03 -15.29
CA PRO A 168 13.27 -5.82 -16.15
C PRO A 168 14.11 -6.70 -17.07
N LYS A 169 13.70 -7.97 -17.23
CA LYS A 169 14.17 -8.83 -18.33
C LYS A 169 13.54 -8.40 -19.65
#